data_AF-A0A1W6CJN9-F1
#
_entry.id   AF-A0A1W6CJN9-F1
#
_cell.length_a   1.000
_cell.length_b   1.000
_cell.length_c   1.000
_cell.angle_alpha   90.00
_cell.angle_beta   90.00
_cell.angle_gamma   90.00
#
_symmetry.space_group_name_H-M   'P 1'
#
loop_
_entity.id
_entity.type
_entity.pdbx_description
1 polymer ?
#
loop_
_entity_poly.entity_id
_entity_poly.type
_entity_poly.pdbx_seq_one_letter_code
_entity_poly.pdbx_strand_id
1 'polypeptide(L)'
;MLYCILGRGVNLPIFCLVISSISAYRGLLVGAVALWSVAVALSFWIGRQAGYRQAIDMAINEARVSAKISIGFRRWAASHGGVYVPPPTERTPPNKFLQVPLRDVETTNGQRLTLMNPAYVMRQLMERGYVAHGRITSLKPLNPANAPDAWEEVALKRLATGAPEVKAVAQHFVSFCLKSRAEMHAV
;
A
#
# COMPACT_ATOMS: atom_id res chain seq x y z
N MET A 1 -43.55 23.25 46.94
CA MET A 1 -44.00 23.56 48.30
C MET A 1 -42.79 23.54 49.24
N LEU A 2 -41.90 24.54 49.15
CA LEU A 2 -40.86 24.82 50.13
C LEU A 2 -40.30 26.23 49.85
N TYR A 3 -41.03 27.26 50.29
CA TYR A 3 -40.56 28.65 50.28
C TYR A 3 -41.07 29.29 51.57
N CYS A 4 -40.34 29.06 52.64
CA CYS A 4 -40.41 29.86 53.87
C CYS A 4 -39.22 29.44 54.72
N ILE A 5 -38.32 30.40 54.95
CA ILE A 5 -37.41 30.57 56.10
C ILE A 5 -36.14 31.24 55.56
N LEU A 6 -36.13 32.59 55.59
CA LEU A 6 -35.07 33.44 56.13
C LEU A 6 -35.27 34.91 55.71
N GLY A 7 -35.47 35.77 56.71
CA GLY A 7 -34.81 37.08 56.82
C GLY A 7 -35.18 38.21 55.86
N ARG A 8 -35.80 39.25 56.44
CA ARG A 8 -35.89 40.63 55.91
C ARG A 8 -34.59 41.08 55.21
N GLY A 9 -34.71 41.63 53.99
CA GLY A 9 -33.71 42.57 53.47
C GLY A 9 -33.18 42.37 52.04
N VAL A 10 -33.65 41.39 51.27
CA VAL A 10 -33.17 41.23 49.88
C VAL A 10 -34.16 41.88 48.90
N ASN A 11 -33.75 42.98 48.27
CA ASN A 11 -34.49 43.67 47.22
C ASN A 11 -34.87 42.68 46.08
N LEU A 12 -36.16 42.41 45.90
CA LEU A 12 -36.72 41.63 44.77
C LEU A 12 -36.11 41.96 43.39
N PRO A 13 -35.85 43.23 43.01
CA PRO A 13 -35.25 43.54 41.71
C PRO A 13 -33.79 43.07 41.58
N ILE A 14 -33.02 43.04 42.67
CA ILE A 14 -31.63 42.56 42.65
C ILE A 14 -31.60 41.05 42.44
N PHE A 15 -32.52 40.31 43.07
CA PHE A 15 -32.64 38.86 42.90
C PHE A 15 -33.00 38.48 41.46
N CYS A 16 -33.90 39.23 40.82
CA CYS A 16 -34.30 39.01 39.42
C CYS A 16 -33.16 39.32 38.43
N LEU A 17 -32.39 40.39 38.66
CA LEU A 17 -31.21 40.73 37.86
C LEU A 17 -30.11 39.65 37.97
N VAL A 18 -29.85 39.12 39.17
CA VAL A 18 -28.86 38.05 39.40
C VAL A 18 -29.28 36.74 38.72
N ILE A 19 -30.55 36.34 38.79
CA ILE A 19 -31.05 35.15 38.09
C ILE A 19 -30.95 35.30 36.56
N SER A 20 -31.33 36.48 36.02
CA SER A 20 -31.20 36.74 34.58
C SER A 20 -29.73 36.71 34.12
N SER A 21 -28.82 37.26 34.95
CA SER A 21 -27.37 37.26 34.72
C SER A 21 -26.79 35.84 34.72
N ILE A 22 -27.13 35.03 35.73
CA ILE A 22 -26.73 33.61 35.79
C ILE A 22 -27.28 32.82 34.59
N SER A 23 -28.52 33.10 34.16
CA SER A 23 -29.11 32.42 32.99
C SER A 23 -28.42 32.79 31.67
N ALA A 24 -27.97 34.04 31.52
CA ALA A 24 -27.21 34.51 30.37
C ALA A 24 -25.80 33.88 30.32
N TYR A 25 -25.09 33.82 31.44
CA TYR A 25 -23.79 33.14 31.52
C TYR A 25 -23.92 31.64 31.26
N ARG A 26 -25.00 30.99 31.71
CA ARG A 26 -25.27 29.59 31.39
C ARG A 26 -25.45 29.36 29.89
N GLY A 27 -26.21 30.23 29.20
CA GLY A 27 -26.38 30.17 27.75
C GLY A 27 -25.06 30.31 27.00
N LEU A 28 -24.23 31.29 27.40
CA LEU A 28 -22.90 31.50 26.83
C LEU A 28 -21.98 30.28 27.02
N LEU A 29 -21.94 29.70 28.23
CA LEU A 29 -21.14 28.52 28.51
C LEU A 29 -21.58 27.30 27.69
N VAL A 30 -22.89 27.06 27.58
CA VAL A 30 -23.43 25.97 26.75
C VAL A 30 -23.07 26.20 25.28
N GLY A 31 -23.21 27.43 24.78
CA GLY A 31 -22.82 27.79 23.42
C GLY A 31 -21.33 27.59 23.17
N ALA A 32 -20.47 28.00 24.09
CA ALA A 32 -19.02 27.84 24.00
C ALA A 32 -18.60 26.36 24.00
N VAL A 33 -19.20 25.53 24.86
CA VAL A 33 -18.95 24.08 24.90
C VAL A 33 -19.43 23.42 23.61
N ALA A 34 -20.63 23.74 23.12
CA ALA A 34 -21.15 23.19 21.87
C ALA A 34 -20.24 23.56 20.68
N LEU A 35 -19.84 24.83 20.58
CA LEU A 35 -18.92 25.29 19.54
C LEU A 35 -17.57 24.57 19.62
N TRP A 36 -17.00 24.42 20.82
CA TRP A 36 -15.75 23.69 21.04
C TRP A 36 -15.88 22.22 20.65
N SER A 37 -16.96 21.55 21.04
CA SER A 37 -17.21 20.16 20.66
C SER A 37 -17.33 19.99 19.15
N VAL A 38 -18.00 20.92 18.45
CA VAL A 38 -18.08 20.92 16.98
C VAL A 38 -16.69 21.13 16.36
N ALA A 39 -15.90 22.08 16.86
CA ALA A 39 -14.55 22.32 16.38
C ALA A 39 -13.63 21.09 16.56
N VAL A 40 -13.71 20.43 17.72
CA VAL A 40 -12.96 19.20 18.01
C VAL A 40 -13.41 18.05 17.11
N ALA A 41 -14.72 17.86 16.92
CA ALA A 41 -15.26 16.82 16.05
C ALA A 41 -14.83 17.04 14.58
N LEU A 42 -14.88 18.28 14.10
CA LEU A 42 -14.44 18.63 12.75
C LEU A 42 -12.93 18.42 12.59
N SER A 43 -12.13 18.84 13.56
CA SER A 43 -10.68 18.62 13.57
C SER A 43 -10.34 17.13 13.51
N PHE A 44 -11.01 16.31 14.34
CA PHE A 44 -10.85 14.86 14.33
C PHE A 44 -11.24 14.25 12.99
N TRP A 45 -12.36 14.67 12.39
CA TRP A 45 -12.82 14.19 11.08
C TRP A 45 -11.81 14.50 9.97
N ILE A 46 -11.32 15.75 9.91
CA ILE A 46 -10.31 16.16 8.94
C ILE A 46 -9.01 15.37 9.14
N GLY A 47 -8.56 15.23 10.38
CA GLY A 47 -7.37 14.45 10.73
C GLY A 47 -7.49 12.99 10.33
N ARG A 48 -8.66 12.36 10.55
CA ARG A 48 -8.92 10.97 10.17
C ARG A 48 -8.87 10.78 8.65
N GLN A 49 -9.49 11.69 7.91
CA GLN A 49 -9.50 11.64 6.44
C GLN A 49 -8.11 11.89 5.85
N ALA A 50 -7.37 12.85 6.42
CA ALA A 50 -5.99 13.14 6.03
C ALA A 50 -5.08 11.94 6.28
N GLY A 51 -5.18 11.32 7.46
CA GLY A 51 -4.41 10.12 7.80
C GLY A 51 -4.72 8.94 6.88
N TYR A 52 -5.99 8.74 6.50
CA TYR A 52 -6.36 7.71 5.53
C TYR A 52 -5.73 7.96 4.15
N ARG A 53 -5.82 9.18 3.63
CA ARG A 53 -5.21 9.54 2.33
C ARG A 53 -3.70 9.35 2.35
N GLN A 54 -3.04 9.81 3.42
CA GLN A 54 -1.61 9.67 3.60
C GLN A 54 -1.18 8.19 3.62
N ALA A 55 -1.92 7.32 4.31
CA ALA A 55 -1.63 5.89 4.34
C ALA A 55 -1.72 5.25 2.94
N ILE A 56 -2.74 5.62 2.14
CA ILE A 56 -2.88 5.15 0.76
C ILE A 56 -1.74 5.66 -0.13
N ASP A 57 -1.39 6.95 -0.02
CA ASP A 57 -0.30 7.52 -0.82
C ASP A 57 1.05 6.87 -0.50
N MET A 58 1.31 6.58 0.78
CA MET A 58 2.49 5.84 1.22
C MET A 58 2.52 4.43 0.63
N ALA A 59 1.42 3.68 0.72
CA ALA A 59 1.32 2.33 0.17
C ALA A 59 1.51 2.31 -1.36
N ILE A 60 0.92 3.29 -2.07
CA ILE A 60 1.11 3.44 -3.52
C ILE A 60 2.58 3.75 -3.84
N ASN A 61 3.22 4.62 -3.07
CA ASN A 61 4.61 4.98 -3.31
C ASN A 61 5.54 3.79 -3.06
N GLU A 62 5.31 3.03 -1.99
CA GLU A 62 6.04 1.79 -1.70
C GLU A 62 5.87 0.76 -2.82
N ALA A 63 4.65 0.53 -3.30
CA ALA A 63 4.39 -0.35 -4.43
C ALA A 63 5.13 0.10 -5.70
N ARG A 64 5.17 1.41 -5.96
CA ARG A 64 5.92 1.98 -7.10
C ARG A 64 7.43 1.79 -6.95
N VAL A 65 7.98 1.98 -5.75
CA VAL A 65 9.40 1.76 -5.47
C VAL A 65 9.76 0.29 -5.64
N SER A 66 8.96 -0.61 -5.07
CA SER A 66 9.15 -2.07 -5.24
C SER A 66 9.12 -2.48 -6.71
N ALA A 67 8.14 -1.98 -7.48
CA ALA A 67 8.06 -2.24 -8.92
C ALA A 67 9.31 -1.73 -9.67
N LYS A 68 9.81 -0.53 -9.34
CA LYS A 68 11.04 0.02 -9.93
C LYS A 68 12.26 -0.84 -9.61
N ILE A 69 12.43 -1.28 -8.36
CA ILE A 69 13.52 -2.17 -7.95
C ILE A 69 13.44 -3.48 -8.74
N SER A 70 12.25 -4.07 -8.80
CA SER A 70 11.99 -5.32 -9.50
C SER A 70 12.32 -5.23 -11.00
N ILE A 71 11.91 -4.15 -11.66
CA ILE A 71 12.21 -3.89 -13.08
C ILE A 71 13.70 -3.61 -13.29
N GLY A 72 14.31 -2.77 -12.43
CA GLY A 72 15.73 -2.42 -12.50
C GLY A 72 16.63 -3.64 -12.35
N PHE A 73 16.37 -4.46 -11.34
CA PHE A 73 17.07 -5.73 -11.13
C PHE A 73 16.94 -6.65 -12.34
N ARG A 74 15.71 -6.84 -12.86
CA ARG A 74 15.50 -7.69 -14.03
C ARG A 74 16.26 -7.20 -15.26
N ARG A 75 16.27 -5.89 -15.52
CA ARG A 75 17.03 -5.30 -16.63
C ARG A 75 18.52 -5.50 -16.46
N TRP A 76 19.06 -5.22 -15.27
CA TRP A 76 20.47 -5.40 -14.99
C TRP A 76 20.89 -6.87 -15.13
N ALA A 77 20.15 -7.80 -14.53
CA ALA A 77 20.51 -9.22 -14.61
C ALA A 77 20.35 -9.76 -16.04
N ALA A 78 19.33 -9.33 -16.79
CA ALA A 78 19.17 -9.68 -18.19
C ALA A 78 20.32 -9.14 -19.07
N SER A 79 20.82 -7.92 -18.81
CA SER A 79 21.95 -7.36 -19.56
C SER A 79 23.27 -8.12 -19.36
N HIS A 80 23.35 -8.96 -18.32
CA HIS A 80 24.50 -9.84 -18.05
C HIS A 80 24.23 -11.29 -18.45
N GLY A 81 23.09 -11.59 -19.10
CA GLY A 81 22.71 -12.95 -19.49
C GLY A 81 22.13 -13.82 -18.38
N GLY A 82 21.89 -13.26 -17.19
CA GLY A 82 21.36 -13.95 -16.02
C GLY A 82 22.38 -14.09 -14.88
N VAL A 83 22.06 -14.94 -13.90
CA VAL A 83 22.93 -15.18 -12.73
C VAL A 83 23.11 -16.68 -12.53
N TYR A 84 24.35 -17.15 -12.50
CA TYR A 84 24.66 -18.53 -12.13
C TYR A 84 24.64 -18.71 -10.62
N VAL A 85 24.00 -19.78 -10.16
CA VAL A 85 23.95 -20.16 -8.75
C VAL A 85 24.34 -21.64 -8.58
N PRO A 86 24.75 -22.08 -7.38
CA PRO A 86 24.93 -23.50 -7.11
C PRO A 86 23.69 -24.33 -7.47
N PRO A 87 23.86 -25.64 -7.76
CA PRO A 87 22.85 -26.45 -8.41
C PRO A 87 21.56 -26.50 -7.60
N PRO A 88 20.44 -26.78 -8.27
CA PRO A 88 19.13 -26.73 -7.64
C PRO A 88 19.05 -27.70 -6.46
N THR A 89 18.82 -27.14 -5.27
CA THR A 89 18.43 -27.87 -4.06
C THR A 89 16.90 -27.85 -3.96
N GLU A 90 16.30 -28.58 -3.00
CA GLU A 90 14.86 -28.44 -2.71
C GLU A 90 14.44 -26.97 -2.52
N ARG A 91 15.37 -26.14 -2.02
CA ARG A 91 15.19 -24.71 -1.79
C ARG A 91 15.18 -23.86 -3.06
N THR A 92 15.81 -24.33 -4.15
CA THR A 92 15.92 -23.61 -5.42
C THR A 92 15.73 -24.60 -6.57
N PRO A 93 14.50 -25.06 -6.85
CA PRO A 93 14.28 -26.04 -7.91
C PRO A 93 14.67 -25.49 -9.29
N PRO A 94 14.97 -26.34 -10.29
CA PRO A 94 15.30 -25.88 -11.63
C PRO A 94 14.10 -25.17 -12.28
N ASN A 95 14.34 -24.08 -13.00
CA ASN A 95 13.29 -23.43 -13.76
C ASN A 95 12.98 -24.22 -15.04
N LYS A 96 11.87 -24.97 -15.03
CA LYS A 96 11.40 -25.80 -16.16
C LYS A 96 11.15 -25.01 -17.45
N PHE A 97 10.87 -23.71 -17.35
CA PHE A 97 10.57 -22.85 -18.49
C PHE A 97 11.82 -22.20 -19.10
N LEU A 98 13.01 -22.43 -18.53
CA LEU A 98 14.27 -21.89 -19.03
C LEU A 98 15.00 -22.93 -19.90
N GLN A 99 14.90 -22.78 -21.22
CA GLN A 99 15.51 -23.68 -22.20
C GLN A 99 16.56 -22.94 -23.02
N VAL A 100 17.81 -22.93 -22.54
CA VAL A 100 18.87 -22.09 -23.09
C VAL A 100 20.21 -22.84 -23.08
N PRO A 101 21.10 -22.59 -24.05
CA PRO A 101 22.46 -23.12 -24.02
C PRO A 101 23.19 -22.67 -22.74
N LEU A 102 24.12 -23.50 -22.26
CA LEU A 102 24.90 -23.22 -21.05
C LEU A 102 24.04 -23.00 -19.79
N ARG A 103 22.80 -23.51 -19.74
CA ARG A 103 21.98 -23.43 -18.53
C ARG A 103 22.69 -24.03 -17.34
N ASP A 104 23.28 -25.20 -17.51
CA ASP A 104 24.04 -25.88 -16.46
C ASP A 104 25.50 -25.96 -16.91
N VAL A 105 26.41 -25.50 -16.06
CA VAL A 105 27.85 -25.45 -16.32
C VAL A 105 28.63 -26.02 -15.15
N GLU A 106 29.88 -26.39 -15.40
CA GLU A 106 30.84 -26.76 -14.36
C GLU A 106 32.03 -25.81 -14.45
N THR A 107 32.43 -25.24 -13.31
CA THR A 107 33.59 -24.35 -13.23
C THR A 107 34.89 -25.14 -13.31
N THR A 108 36.01 -24.45 -13.49
CA THR A 108 37.35 -25.07 -13.55
C THR A 108 37.78 -25.79 -12.27
N ASN A 109 37.17 -25.45 -11.13
CA ASN A 109 37.36 -26.13 -9.85
C ASN A 109 36.29 -27.19 -9.53
N GLY A 110 35.49 -27.61 -10.52
CA GLY A 110 34.49 -28.69 -10.39
C GLY A 110 33.17 -28.29 -9.73
N GLN A 111 32.91 -26.99 -9.53
CA GLN A 111 31.65 -26.52 -8.97
C GLN A 111 30.59 -26.49 -10.08
N ARG A 112 29.51 -27.24 -9.88
CA ARG A 112 28.35 -27.18 -10.76
C ARG A 112 27.54 -25.92 -10.49
N LEU A 113 27.08 -25.27 -11.53
CA LEU A 113 26.25 -24.07 -11.46
C LEU A 113 25.08 -24.17 -12.44
N THR A 114 23.95 -23.55 -12.09
CA THR A 114 22.77 -23.43 -12.95
C THR A 114 22.42 -21.95 -13.16
N LEU A 115 22.04 -21.60 -14.37
CA LEU A 115 21.64 -20.26 -14.75
C LEU A 115 20.21 -19.98 -14.28
N MET A 116 20.02 -18.89 -13.56
CA MET A 116 18.69 -18.38 -13.20
C MET A 116 18.33 -17.16 -14.06
N ASN A 117 17.19 -17.24 -14.74
CA ASN A 117 16.57 -16.08 -15.36
C ASN A 117 16.17 -15.05 -14.26
N PRO A 118 16.36 -13.74 -14.50
CA PRO A 118 16.03 -12.69 -13.53
C PRO A 118 14.60 -12.72 -12.96
N ALA A 119 13.60 -13.11 -13.76
CA ALA A 119 12.21 -13.26 -13.31
C ALA A 119 12.07 -14.38 -12.28
N TYR A 120 12.83 -15.46 -12.42
CA TYR A 120 12.83 -16.56 -11.44
C TYR A 120 13.48 -16.15 -10.12
N VAL A 121 14.61 -15.44 -10.16
CA VAL A 121 15.27 -14.89 -8.97
C VAL A 121 14.33 -13.95 -8.22
N MET A 122 13.71 -13.01 -8.94
CA MET A 122 12.80 -12.03 -8.34
C MET A 122 11.58 -12.71 -7.70
N ARG A 123 11.02 -13.73 -8.35
CA ARG A 123 9.92 -14.53 -7.77
C ARG A 123 10.33 -15.17 -6.44
N GLN A 124 11.51 -15.78 -6.38
CA GLN A 124 12.00 -16.38 -5.13
C GLN A 124 12.21 -15.36 -4.02
N LEU A 125 12.72 -14.17 -4.35
CA LEU A 125 12.88 -13.08 -3.37
C LEU A 125 11.51 -12.65 -2.80
N MET A 126 10.48 -12.55 -3.65
CA MET A 126 9.11 -12.20 -3.24
C MET A 126 8.45 -13.32 -2.42
N GLU A 127 8.61 -14.59 -2.83
CA GLU A 127 8.04 -15.76 -2.13
C GLU A 127 8.69 -15.97 -0.75
N ARG A 128 9.96 -15.62 -0.59
CA ARG A 128 10.68 -15.72 0.68
C ARG A 128 10.59 -14.48 1.56
N GLY A 129 9.91 -13.42 1.10
CA GLY A 129 9.74 -12.18 1.86
C GLY A 129 11.01 -11.33 1.99
N TYR A 130 12.01 -11.53 1.13
CA TYR A 130 13.20 -10.67 1.10
C TYR A 130 12.94 -9.29 0.47
N VAL A 131 11.93 -9.22 -0.39
CA VAL A 131 11.43 -7.98 -0.99
C VAL A 131 9.92 -7.94 -0.86
N ALA A 132 9.34 -6.76 -1.06
CA ALA A 132 7.89 -6.59 -1.02
C ALA A 132 7.19 -7.56 -1.98
N HIS A 133 6.10 -8.16 -1.52
CA HIS A 133 5.37 -9.17 -2.28
C HIS A 133 4.83 -8.57 -3.59
N GLY A 134 4.90 -9.35 -4.66
CA GLY A 134 4.42 -8.96 -5.97
C GLY A 134 4.23 -10.17 -6.88
N ARG A 135 3.38 -10.01 -7.88
CA ARG A 135 3.12 -11.02 -8.90
C ARG A 135 3.58 -10.52 -10.26
N ILE A 136 4.22 -11.41 -11.03
CA ILE A 136 4.57 -11.17 -12.43
C ILE A 136 3.47 -11.83 -13.25
N THR A 137 2.72 -11.04 -14.02
CA THR A 137 1.57 -11.50 -14.81
C THR A 137 1.63 -10.93 -16.23
N SER A 138 0.96 -11.57 -17.18
CA SER A 138 0.91 -11.17 -18.59
C SER A 138 -0.35 -11.70 -19.26
N LEU A 139 -0.88 -10.98 -20.26
CA LEU A 139 -1.98 -11.46 -21.11
C LEU A 139 -1.59 -12.69 -21.95
N LYS A 140 -0.28 -12.92 -22.12
CA LYS A 140 0.30 -14.09 -22.80
C LYS A 140 1.41 -14.67 -21.93
N PRO A 141 1.08 -15.41 -20.87
CA PRO A 141 2.09 -15.88 -19.91
C PRO A 141 2.85 -17.09 -20.46
N LEU A 142 4.18 -17.11 -20.28
CA LEU A 142 5.00 -18.29 -20.56
C LEU A 142 4.84 -19.37 -19.49
N ASN A 143 4.80 -18.96 -18.22
CA ASN A 143 4.47 -19.81 -17.09
C ASN A 143 2.96 -19.69 -16.83
N PRO A 144 2.16 -20.77 -16.94
CA PRO A 144 0.71 -20.72 -16.69
C PRO A 144 0.31 -20.14 -15.33
N ALA A 145 1.16 -20.27 -14.30
CA ALA A 145 0.91 -19.68 -12.98
C ALA A 145 0.93 -18.13 -12.97
N ASN A 146 1.42 -17.51 -14.04
CA ASN A 146 1.44 -16.07 -14.26
C ASN A 146 0.22 -15.60 -15.08
N ALA A 147 -0.81 -16.44 -15.25
CA ALA A 147 -2.08 -16.01 -15.81
C ALA A 147 -2.70 -14.92 -14.90
N PRO A 148 -3.28 -13.87 -15.50
CA PRO A 148 -3.87 -12.78 -14.73
C PRO A 148 -5.16 -13.22 -14.07
N ASP A 149 -5.42 -12.66 -12.88
CA ASP A 149 -6.78 -12.65 -12.33
C ASP A 149 -7.67 -11.62 -13.07
N ALA A 150 -8.96 -11.56 -12.71
CA ALA A 150 -9.93 -10.68 -13.36
C ALA A 150 -9.56 -9.19 -13.27
N TRP A 151 -8.97 -8.73 -12.16
CA TRP A 151 -8.55 -7.35 -12.00
C TRP A 151 -7.25 -7.08 -12.76
N GLU A 152 -6.28 -7.98 -12.66
CA GLU A 152 -5.00 -7.94 -13.37
C GLU A 152 -5.23 -7.91 -14.88
N GLU A 153 -6.19 -8.67 -15.40
CA GLU A 153 -6.51 -8.69 -16.83
C GLU A 153 -7.01 -7.32 -17.31
N VAL A 154 -7.92 -6.71 -16.57
CA VAL A 154 -8.43 -5.36 -16.86
C VAL A 154 -7.30 -4.33 -16.76
N ALA A 155 -6.44 -4.44 -15.75
CA ALA A 155 -5.29 -3.57 -15.58
C ALA A 155 -4.31 -3.71 -16.76
N LEU A 156 -3.94 -4.93 -17.13
CA LEU A 156 -3.05 -5.23 -18.25
C LEU A 156 -3.60 -4.72 -19.58
N LYS A 157 -4.91 -4.84 -19.82
CA LYS A 157 -5.56 -4.27 -21.02
C LYS A 157 -5.42 -2.74 -21.06
N ARG A 158 -5.65 -2.05 -19.95
CA ARG A 158 -5.45 -0.58 -19.84
C ARG A 158 -4.00 -0.17 -20.04
N LEU A 159 -3.05 -0.95 -19.49
CA LEU A 159 -1.62 -0.73 -19.71
C LEU A 159 -1.28 -0.95 -21.18
N ALA A 160 -1.85 -1.97 -21.84
CA ALA A 160 -1.64 -2.24 -23.26
C ALA A 160 -2.07 -1.04 -24.13
N THR A 161 -3.21 -0.40 -23.81
CA THR A 161 -3.72 0.80 -24.50
C THR A 161 -2.99 2.10 -24.16
N GLY A 162 -1.94 2.07 -23.34
CA GLY A 162 -1.04 3.21 -23.12
C GLY A 162 -1.04 3.80 -21.71
N ALA A 163 -1.83 3.28 -20.77
CA ALA A 163 -1.76 3.76 -19.39
C ALA A 163 -0.36 3.48 -18.79
N PRO A 164 0.24 4.45 -18.06
CA PRO A 164 1.55 4.26 -17.44
C PRO A 164 1.48 3.35 -16.20
N GLU A 165 0.41 3.49 -15.41
CA GLU A 165 0.14 2.73 -14.19
C GLU A 165 -1.37 2.56 -14.00
N VAL A 166 -1.77 1.43 -13.39
CA VAL A 166 -3.16 1.16 -12.98
C VAL A 166 -3.13 0.73 -11.52
N LYS A 167 -4.00 1.33 -10.70
CA LYS A 167 -4.06 1.10 -9.26
C LYS A 167 -5.48 0.79 -8.85
N ALA A 168 -5.61 -0.05 -7.83
CA ALA A 168 -6.85 -0.21 -7.10
C ALA A 168 -6.53 -0.30 -5.60
N VAL A 169 -7.38 0.32 -4.80
CA VAL A 169 -7.33 0.24 -3.35
C VAL A 169 -8.51 -0.62 -2.93
N ALA A 170 -8.24 -1.82 -2.43
CA ALA A 170 -9.20 -2.65 -1.74
C ALA A 170 -9.17 -2.32 -0.23
N GLN A 171 -10.24 -2.67 0.49
CA GLN A 171 -10.40 -2.34 1.92
C GLN A 171 -9.23 -2.79 2.82
N HIS A 172 -8.42 -3.76 2.39
CA HIS A 172 -7.25 -4.26 3.12
C HIS A 172 -5.94 -4.33 2.32
N PHE A 173 -5.96 -4.04 1.01
CA PHE A 173 -4.79 -4.21 0.13
C PHE A 173 -4.75 -3.13 -0.95
N VAL A 174 -3.55 -2.66 -1.27
CA VAL A 174 -3.32 -1.82 -2.46
C VAL A 174 -2.80 -2.73 -3.57
N SER A 175 -3.61 -2.90 -4.62
CA SER A 175 -3.20 -3.60 -5.84
C SER A 175 -2.62 -2.59 -6.82
N PHE A 176 -1.39 -2.84 -7.29
CA PHE A 176 -0.64 -1.93 -8.13
C PHE A 176 -0.09 -2.67 -9.35
N CYS A 177 -0.45 -2.21 -10.55
CA CYS A 177 0.05 -2.75 -11.81
C CYS A 177 0.77 -1.66 -12.61
N LEU A 178 2.01 -1.93 -13.02
CA LEU A 178 2.82 -0.99 -13.79
C LEU A 178 3.22 -1.61 -15.12
N LYS A 179 3.12 -0.83 -16.20
CA LYS A 179 3.59 -1.29 -17.52
C LYS A 179 5.11 -1.35 -17.51
N SER A 180 5.67 -2.56 -17.45
CA SER A 180 7.08 -2.75 -17.75
C SER A 180 7.23 -3.29 -19.17
N ARG A 181 7.74 -2.45 -20.09
CA ARG A 181 8.31 -2.94 -21.35
C ARG A 181 9.69 -3.53 -21.01
N ALA A 182 9.68 -4.73 -20.43
CA ALA A 182 10.82 -5.61 -20.54
C ALA A 182 10.50 -6.45 -21.77
N GLU A 183 11.00 -6.02 -22.92
CA GLU A 183 11.17 -6.93 -24.05
C GLU A 183 12.15 -8.00 -23.55
N MET A 184 11.63 -9.03 -22.89
CA MET A 184 12.33 -10.30 -22.70
C MET A 184 12.18 -11.06 -24.01
N HIS A 185 12.72 -10.48 -25.08
CA HIS A 185 13.27 -11.29 -26.14
C HIS A 185 14.63 -11.73 -25.63
N ALA A 186 14.79 -13.05 -25.52
CA ALA A 186 15.96 -13.78 -25.07
C ALA A 186 16.00 -14.19 -23.58
N VAL A 187 16.00 -15.53 -23.45
CA VAL A 187 16.54 -16.40 -22.40
C VAL A 187 15.59 -16.74 -21.26
#